data_AF-A0A520G7I8-F1
#
_entry.id   AF-A0A520G7I8-F1
#
_cell.length_a   1.000
_cell.length_b   1.000
_cell.length_c   1.000
_cell.angle_alpha   90.00
_cell.angle_beta   90.00
_cell.angle_gamma   90.00
#
_symmetry.space_group_name_H-M   'P 1'
#
loop_
_entity.id
_entity.type
_entity.pdbx_description
1 polymer ?
#
loop_
_entity_poly.entity_id
_entity_poly.type
_entity_poly.pdbx_seq_one_letter_code
_entity_poly.pdbx_strand_id
1 'polypeptide(L)'
;MRKLGAAVAAVIVVLVVVGWFYRPTTSAEWAAWVQTLGVLAAIGWALRLQVVASKQGRQQAGQVAAMFATNLHWVFRELNDACGKRSWPDYTVHRRILDEILAQGREVTLQLLDGRSLAMVSSLRTIAVEALEMTQPHTETGNWAHLQHYFERRLPSIAAWLSATGNPPESSGPTDYAGLRTSFGQLGGGL
;
A
#
# COMPACT_ATOMS: atom_id res chain seq x y z
N MET A 1 -13.81 0.07 -21.09
CA MET A 1 -13.54 -0.87 -22.20
C MET A 1 -14.37 -0.58 -23.45
N ARG A 2 -15.69 -0.34 -23.35
CA ARG A 2 -16.59 -0.10 -24.50
C ARG A 2 -16.18 1.06 -25.44
N LYS A 3 -15.69 2.18 -24.90
CA LYS A 3 -15.23 3.35 -25.68
C LYS A 3 -13.90 3.10 -26.42
N LEU A 4 -12.97 2.34 -25.82
CA LEU A 4 -11.71 1.95 -26.45
C LEU A 4 -11.95 0.95 -27.59
N GLY A 5 -12.87 -0.01 -27.40
CA GLY A 5 -13.26 -0.94 -28.46
C GLY A 5 -13.89 -0.22 -29.66
N ALA A 6 -14.72 0.81 -29.42
CA ALA A 6 -15.32 1.62 -30.47
C ALA A 6 -14.27 2.45 -31.24
N ALA A 7 -13.29 3.03 -30.55
CA ALA A 7 -12.21 3.79 -31.18
C ALA A 7 -11.30 2.90 -32.04
N VAL A 8 -10.94 1.71 -31.55
CA VAL A 8 -10.15 0.73 -32.31
C VAL A 8 -10.92 0.23 -33.53
N ALA A 9 -12.22 -0.05 -33.38
CA ALA A 9 -13.07 -0.45 -34.50
C ALA A 9 -13.17 0.66 -35.57
N ALA A 10 -13.32 1.92 -35.17
CA ALA A 10 -13.35 3.05 -36.09
C ALA A 10 -12.05 3.22 -36.87
N VAL A 11 -10.89 3.09 -36.19
CA VAL A 11 -9.57 3.17 -36.84
C VAL A 11 -9.38 2.02 -37.83
N ILE A 12 -9.77 0.79 -37.48
CA ILE A 12 -9.69 -0.36 -38.39
C ILE A 12 -10.58 -0.15 -39.62
N VAL A 13 -11.82 0.32 -39.43
CA VAL A 13 -12.74 0.60 -40.54
C VAL A 13 -12.17 1.66 -41.48
N VAL A 14 -11.60 2.74 -40.95
CA VAL A 14 -10.95 3.77 -41.77
C VAL A 14 -9.76 3.21 -42.55
N LEU A 15 -8.92 2.38 -41.93
CA LEU A 15 -7.79 1.74 -42.62
C LEU A 15 -8.24 0.78 -43.72
N VAL A 16 -9.31 0.01 -43.50
CA VAL A 16 -9.88 -0.89 -44.50
C VAL A 16 -10.48 -0.09 -45.66
N VAL A 17 -11.19 1.00 -45.39
CA VAL A 17 -11.77 1.88 -46.42
C VAL A 17 -10.67 2.56 -47.24
N VAL A 18 -9.61 3.07 -46.60
CA VAL A 18 -8.48 3.69 -47.28
C VAL A 18 -7.71 2.67 -48.12
N GLY A 19 -7.44 1.47 -47.60
CA GLY A 19 -6.78 0.40 -48.34
C GLY A 19 -7.61 -0.16 -49.50
N TRP A 20 -8.95 -0.06 -49.43
CA TRP A 20 -9.84 -0.42 -50.54
C TRP A 20 -9.79 0.58 -51.69
N PHE A 21 -9.74 1.88 -51.37
CA PHE A 21 -9.65 2.97 -52.37
C PHE A 21 -8.24 3.17 -52.92
N TYR A 22 -7.21 2.99 -52.09
CA TYR A 22 -5.80 3.11 -52.46
C TYR A 22 -5.11 1.75 -52.33
N ARG A 23 -5.32 0.88 -53.33
CA ARG A 23 -4.65 -0.41 -53.38
C ARG A 23 -3.15 -0.21 -53.69
N PRO A 24 -2.24 -0.61 -52.80
CA PRO A 24 -0.80 -0.46 -53.02
C PRO A 24 -0.36 -1.31 -54.21
N THR A 25 0.32 -0.67 -55.17
CA THR A 25 0.78 -1.30 -56.40
C THR A 25 2.29 -1.50 -56.41
N THR A 26 3.02 -0.83 -55.51
CA THR A 26 4.47 -0.89 -55.40
C THR A 26 4.94 -1.48 -54.06
N SER A 27 6.15 -2.05 -54.04
CA SER A 27 6.75 -2.64 -52.83
C SER A 27 6.98 -1.62 -51.71
N ALA A 28 7.23 -0.36 -52.06
CA ALA A 28 7.41 0.74 -51.10
C ALA A 28 6.09 1.11 -50.39
N GLU A 29 4.96 1.13 -51.09
CA GLU A 29 3.65 1.37 -50.49
C GLU A 29 3.22 0.25 -49.55
N TRP A 30 3.56 -1.00 -49.90
CA TRP A 30 3.36 -2.15 -49.00
C TRP A 30 4.18 -2.03 -47.71
N ALA A 31 5.44 -1.58 -47.80
CA ALA A 31 6.27 -1.34 -46.63
C ALA A 31 5.67 -0.28 -45.70
N ALA A 32 5.16 0.83 -46.26
CA ALA A 32 4.50 1.89 -45.50
C ALA A 32 3.23 1.40 -44.78
N TRP A 33 2.44 0.53 -45.42
CA TRP A 33 1.26 -0.09 -44.81
C TRP A 33 1.62 -0.99 -43.64
N VAL A 34 2.59 -1.89 -43.82
CA VAL A 34 3.07 -2.78 -42.75
C VAL A 34 3.62 -1.97 -41.57
N GLN A 35 4.34 -0.89 -41.85
CA GLN A 35 4.90 -0.02 -40.83
C GLN A 35 3.81 0.73 -40.05
N THR A 36 2.78 1.24 -40.74
CA THR A 36 1.64 1.91 -40.11
C THR A 36 0.85 0.96 -39.21
N LEU A 37 0.60 -0.28 -39.67
CA LEU A 37 -0.05 -1.31 -38.87
C LEU A 37 0.81 -1.71 -37.65
N GLY A 38 2.12 -1.80 -37.82
CA GLY A 38 3.07 -2.07 -36.74
C GLY A 38 3.05 -0.98 -35.66
N VAL A 39 3.04 0.30 -36.05
CA VAL A 39 2.96 1.43 -35.11
C VAL A 39 1.64 1.42 -34.35
N LEU A 40 0.51 1.18 -35.03
CA LEU A 40 -0.79 1.10 -34.37
C LEU A 40 -0.90 -0.08 -33.41
N ALA A 41 -0.35 -1.24 -33.78
CA ALA A 41 -0.26 -2.39 -32.89
C ALA A 41 0.60 -2.09 -31.66
N ALA A 42 1.74 -1.40 -31.83
CA ALA A 42 2.61 -1.00 -30.74
C ALA A 42 1.93 -0.01 -29.77
N ILE A 43 1.20 0.99 -30.29
CA ILE A 43 0.42 1.93 -29.45
C ILE A 43 -0.68 1.19 -28.69
N GLY A 44 -1.41 0.29 -29.36
CA GLY A 44 -2.43 -0.55 -28.72
C GLY A 44 -1.85 -1.44 -27.61
N TRP A 45 -0.67 -2.01 -27.84
CA TRP A 45 0.06 -2.82 -26.87
C TRP A 45 0.55 -1.99 -25.68
N ALA A 46 1.10 -0.80 -25.93
CA ALA A 46 1.54 0.13 -24.89
C ALA A 46 0.37 0.58 -24.00
N LEU A 47 -0.79 0.90 -24.59
CA LEU A 47 -2.01 1.23 -23.83
C LEU A 47 -2.48 0.04 -22.99
N ARG A 48 -2.44 -1.17 -23.54
CA ARG A 48 -2.78 -2.40 -22.79
C ARG A 48 -1.83 -2.62 -21.61
N LEU A 49 -0.52 -2.48 -21.84
CA LEU A 49 0.50 -2.58 -20.80
C LEU A 49 0.28 -1.53 -19.71
N GLN A 50 -0.02 -0.28 -20.07
CA GLN A 50 -0.29 0.79 -19.13
C GLN A 50 -1.54 0.50 -18.27
N VAL A 51 -2.60 -0.07 -18.87
CA VAL A 51 -3.79 -0.50 -18.13
C VAL A 51 -3.47 -1.66 -17.18
N VAL A 52 -2.68 -2.65 -17.60
CA VAL A 52 -2.26 -3.77 -16.74
C VAL A 52 -1.37 -3.29 -15.59
N ALA A 53 -0.38 -2.45 -15.90
CA ALA A 53 0.51 -1.85 -14.91
C ALA A 53 -0.25 -1.00 -13.89
N SER A 54 -1.26 -0.22 -14.32
CA SER A 54 -2.10 0.56 -13.39
C SER A 54 -2.91 -0.33 -12.43
N LYS A 55 -3.37 -1.50 -12.89
CA LYS A 55 -4.07 -2.47 -12.03
C LYS A 55 -3.13 -3.14 -11.03
N GLN A 56 -1.94 -3.54 -11.49
CA GLN A 56 -0.92 -4.14 -10.62
C GLN A 56 -0.42 -3.15 -9.57
N GLY A 57 -0.16 -1.89 -9.95
CA GLY A 57 0.23 -0.83 -9.01
C GLY A 57 -0.82 -0.57 -7.93
N ARG A 58 -2.12 -0.61 -8.27
CA ARG A 58 -3.19 -0.50 -7.27
C ARG A 58 -3.24 -1.67 -6.30
N GLN A 59 -3.06 -2.89 -6.80
CA GLN A 59 -3.04 -4.10 -5.95
C GLN A 59 -1.85 -4.08 -5.00
N GLN A 60 -0.66 -3.72 -5.50
CA GLN A 60 0.54 -3.57 -4.68
C GLN A 60 0.35 -2.49 -3.61
N ALA A 61 -0.19 -1.32 -3.97
CA ALA A 61 -0.41 -0.26 -2.99
C ALA A 61 -1.47 -0.66 -1.93
N GLY A 62 -2.48 -1.45 -2.31
CA GLY A 62 -3.43 -2.05 -1.39
C GLY A 62 -2.79 -3.06 -0.44
N GLN A 63 -1.88 -3.91 -0.93
CA GLN A 63 -1.12 -4.85 -0.10
C GLN A 63 -0.21 -4.13 0.90
N VAL A 64 0.49 -3.08 0.47
CA VAL A 64 1.36 -2.29 1.37
C VAL A 64 0.54 -1.56 2.43
N ALA A 65 -0.62 -1.00 2.06
CA ALA A 65 -1.55 -0.42 3.02
C ALA A 65 -2.05 -1.45 4.04
N ALA A 66 -2.36 -2.66 3.59
CA ALA A 66 -2.78 -3.76 4.45
C ALA A 66 -1.69 -4.15 5.44
N MET A 67 -0.44 -4.31 4.96
CA MET A 67 0.71 -4.59 5.83
C MET A 67 0.92 -3.49 6.87
N PHE A 68 0.84 -2.22 6.47
CA PHE A 68 0.96 -1.09 7.40
C PHE A 68 -0.10 -1.15 8.51
N ALA A 69 -1.36 -1.39 8.16
CA ALA A 69 -2.43 -1.46 9.16
C ALA A 69 -2.35 -2.70 10.05
N THR A 70 -1.92 -3.86 9.51
CA THR A 70 -1.70 -5.08 10.31
C THR A 70 -0.60 -4.83 11.35
N ASN A 71 0.51 -4.23 10.93
CA ASN A 71 1.60 -3.86 11.83
C ASN A 71 1.14 -2.85 12.89
N LEU A 72 0.35 -1.85 12.48
CA LEU A 72 -0.20 -0.85 13.38
C LEU A 72 -1.18 -1.46 14.41
N HIS A 73 -2.05 -2.37 13.96
CA HIS A 73 -2.97 -3.08 14.83
C HIS A 73 -2.22 -3.92 15.87
N TRP A 74 -1.19 -4.65 15.44
CA TRP A 74 -0.39 -5.47 16.32
C TRP A 74 0.35 -4.61 17.37
N VAL A 75 1.01 -3.52 16.97
CA VAL A 75 1.76 -2.69 17.92
C VAL A 75 0.83 -1.97 18.90
N PHE A 76 -0.38 -1.58 18.48
CA PHE A 76 -1.40 -1.03 19.37
C PHE A 76 -1.87 -2.05 20.39
N ARG A 77 -2.04 -3.32 19.99
CA ARG A 77 -2.43 -4.41 20.90
C ARG A 77 -1.34 -4.65 21.94
N GLU A 78 -0.08 -4.65 21.51
CA GLU A 78 1.05 -4.94 22.38
C GLU A 78 1.39 -3.77 23.31
N LEU A 79 1.24 -2.52 22.84
CA LEU A 79 1.29 -1.34 23.70
C LEU A 79 0.16 -1.33 24.72
N ASN A 80 -1.06 -1.73 24.33
CA ASN A 80 -2.17 -1.86 25.25
C ASN A 80 -1.89 -2.90 26.35
N ASP A 81 -1.35 -4.06 25.97
CA ASP A 81 -0.99 -5.12 26.89
C ASP A 81 0.15 -4.70 27.83
N ALA A 82 1.18 -4.01 27.30
CA ALA A 82 2.25 -3.43 28.11
C ALA A 82 1.72 -2.40 29.12
N CYS A 83 0.73 -1.58 28.74
CA CYS A 83 0.07 -0.65 29.66
C CYS A 83 -0.76 -1.38 30.73
N GLY A 84 -1.47 -2.45 30.37
CA GLY A 84 -2.22 -3.28 31.32
C GLY A 84 -1.32 -3.96 32.35
N LYS A 85 -0.15 -4.46 31.91
CA LYS A 85 0.89 -5.04 32.76
C LYS A 85 1.73 -4.00 33.51
N ARG A 86 1.67 -2.73 33.08
CA ARG A 86 2.55 -1.64 33.54
C ARG A 86 4.04 -1.98 33.37
N SER A 87 4.37 -2.68 32.28
CA SER A 87 5.72 -3.12 31.98
C SER A 87 6.45 -2.04 31.18
N TRP A 88 7.30 -1.26 31.86
CA TRP A 88 8.14 -0.26 31.20
C TRP A 88 9.10 -0.83 30.14
N PRO A 89 9.76 -2.00 30.37
CA PRO A 89 10.60 -2.62 29.35
C PRO A 89 9.83 -2.94 28.07
N ASP A 90 8.66 -3.59 28.18
CA ASP A 90 7.86 -3.92 27.00
C ASP A 90 7.32 -2.66 26.33
N TYR A 91 6.87 -1.68 27.12
CA TYR A 91 6.35 -0.43 26.60
C TYR A 91 7.38 0.33 25.74
N THR A 92 8.63 0.46 26.22
CA THR A 92 9.67 1.19 25.49
C THR A 92 10.06 0.51 24.17
N VAL A 93 10.07 -0.83 24.14
CA VAL A 93 10.30 -1.62 22.93
C VAL A 93 9.17 -1.37 21.93
N HIS A 94 7.92 -1.60 22.32
CA HIS A 94 6.79 -1.45 21.39
C HIS A 94 6.58 -0.01 20.93
N ARG A 95 6.93 1.00 21.76
CA ARG A 95 6.95 2.41 21.35
C ARG A 95 7.99 2.67 20.25
N ARG A 96 9.18 2.09 20.36
CA ARG A 96 10.22 2.20 19.32
C ARG A 96 9.75 1.56 18.01
N ILE A 97 9.11 0.40 18.09
CA ILE A 97 8.54 -0.25 16.91
C ILE A 97 7.43 0.59 16.27
N LEU A 98 6.60 1.28 17.06
CA LEU A 98 5.60 2.20 16.52
C LEU A 98 6.27 3.33 15.69
N ASP A 99 7.39 3.86 16.15
CA ASP A 99 8.19 4.87 15.43
C ASP A 99 8.75 4.31 14.11
N GLU A 100 9.29 3.08 14.13
CA GLU A 100 9.80 2.40 12.94
C GLU A 100 8.69 2.12 11.90
N ILE A 101 7.52 1.64 12.34
CA ILE A 101 6.35 1.41 11.48
C ILE A 101 5.91 2.71 10.82
N LEU A 102 5.95 3.83 11.55
CA LEU A 102 5.61 5.15 11.01
C LEU A 102 6.65 5.68 10.03
N ALA A 103 7.93 5.45 10.29
CA ALA A 103 9.00 5.77 9.36
C ALA A 103 8.84 4.99 8.04
N GLN A 104 8.57 3.69 8.11
CA GLN A 104 8.28 2.85 6.95
C GLN A 104 6.99 3.28 6.23
N GLY A 105 5.93 3.59 6.98
CA GLY A 105 4.65 4.07 6.45
C GLY A 105 4.76 5.42 5.73
N ARG A 106 5.79 6.23 6.01
CA ARG A 106 6.06 7.49 5.31
C ARG A 106 6.58 7.29 3.90
N GLU A 107 7.29 6.19 3.64
CA GLU A 107 7.93 5.90 2.36
C GLU A 107 6.99 5.20 1.38
N VAL A 108 5.82 4.73 1.85
CA VAL A 108 4.78 4.14 1.01
C VAL A 108 4.29 5.18 0.00
N THR A 109 4.45 4.86 -1.27
CA THR A 109 4.15 5.76 -2.40
C THR A 109 2.65 6.02 -2.50
N LEU A 110 2.18 7.06 -1.78
CA LEU A 110 0.79 7.52 -1.75
C LEU A 110 0.21 7.87 -3.14
N GLN A 111 1.07 8.12 -4.13
CA GLN A 111 0.69 8.52 -5.49
C GLN A 111 -0.06 7.44 -6.29
N LEU A 112 0.01 6.17 -5.87
CA LEU A 112 -0.62 5.04 -6.58
C LEU A 112 -1.95 4.58 -5.93
N LEU A 113 -2.33 5.15 -4.78
CA LEU A 113 -3.56 4.81 -4.07
C LEU A 113 -4.76 5.59 -4.65
N ASP A 114 -5.86 4.88 -4.94
CA ASP A 114 -7.14 5.51 -5.27
C ASP A 114 -7.69 6.30 -4.06
N GLY A 115 -8.55 7.30 -4.28
CA GLY A 115 -8.98 8.25 -3.25
C GLY A 115 -9.53 7.65 -1.94
N ARG A 116 -10.20 6.48 -2.00
CA ARG A 116 -10.70 5.79 -0.79
C ARG A 116 -9.56 5.17 0.02
N SER A 117 -8.63 4.47 -0.62
CA SER A 117 -7.51 3.83 0.07
C SER A 117 -6.49 4.87 0.54
N LEU A 118 -6.31 5.96 -0.19
CA LEU A 118 -5.53 7.12 0.25
C LEU A 118 -6.11 7.74 1.53
N ALA A 119 -7.40 8.05 1.56
CA ALA A 119 -8.06 8.63 2.73
C ALA A 119 -7.94 7.71 3.96
N MET A 120 -8.05 6.40 3.72
CA MET A 120 -7.90 5.40 4.77
C MET A 120 -6.48 5.30 5.31
N VAL A 121 -5.46 5.18 4.47
CA VAL A 121 -4.04 5.18 4.90
C VAL A 121 -3.70 6.48 5.62
N SER A 122 -4.23 7.61 5.14
CA SER A 122 -4.09 8.89 5.84
C SER A 122 -4.68 8.86 7.24
N SER A 123 -5.88 8.29 7.43
CA SER A 123 -6.49 8.16 8.76
C SER A 123 -5.68 7.26 9.71
N LEU A 124 -5.15 6.12 9.22
CA LEU A 124 -4.29 5.24 10.00
C LEU A 124 -3.00 5.94 10.40
N ARG A 125 -2.43 6.73 9.50
CA ARG A 125 -1.25 7.55 9.77
C ARG A 125 -1.54 8.61 10.85
N THR A 126 -2.69 9.28 10.78
CA THR A 126 -3.10 10.23 11.83
C THR A 126 -3.20 9.55 13.18
N ILE A 127 -3.84 8.38 13.26
CA ILE A 127 -3.95 7.59 14.51
C ILE A 127 -2.56 7.19 15.04
N ALA A 128 -1.67 6.77 14.16
CA ALA A 128 -0.32 6.37 14.52
C ALA A 128 0.51 7.56 15.04
N VAL A 129 0.44 8.72 14.38
CA VAL A 129 1.10 9.95 14.85
C VAL A 129 0.54 10.39 16.20
N GLU A 130 -0.78 10.41 16.36
CA GLU A 130 -1.44 10.71 17.63
C GLU A 130 -0.97 9.76 18.75
N ALA A 131 -0.80 8.47 18.44
CA ALA A 131 -0.26 7.50 19.39
C ALA A 131 1.21 7.77 19.74
N LEU A 132 2.06 8.19 18.80
CA LEU A 132 3.42 8.63 19.13
C LEU A 132 3.41 9.85 20.05
N GLU A 133 2.59 10.84 19.76
CA GLU A 133 2.47 12.06 20.57
C GLU A 133 2.01 11.76 22.00
N MET A 134 1.12 10.79 22.19
CA MET A 134 0.71 10.35 23.53
C MET A 134 1.76 9.49 24.23
N THR A 135 2.49 8.65 23.49
CA THR A 135 3.44 7.69 24.07
C THR A 135 4.81 8.29 24.38
N GLN A 136 5.24 9.30 23.63
CA GLN A 136 6.55 9.95 23.76
C GLN A 136 6.77 10.67 25.11
N PRO A 137 5.82 11.45 25.65
CA PRO A 137 5.99 12.09 26.96
C PRO A 137 5.72 11.16 28.14
N HIS A 138 5.30 9.91 27.90
CA HIS A 138 5.02 8.96 28.97
C HIS A 138 6.29 8.54 29.69
N THR A 139 6.16 8.28 30.99
CA THR A 139 7.23 7.83 31.88
C THR A 139 6.78 6.58 32.64
N GLU A 140 7.71 5.87 33.27
CA GLU A 140 7.43 4.67 34.06
C GLU A 140 6.41 4.91 35.19
N THR A 141 6.39 6.12 35.75
CA THR A 141 5.45 6.55 36.79
C THR A 141 4.22 7.27 36.24
N GLY A 142 4.07 7.31 34.92
CA GLY A 142 3.00 8.03 34.23
C GLY A 142 1.62 7.38 34.39
N ASN A 143 0.61 8.00 33.79
CA ASN A 143 -0.76 7.51 33.85
C ASN A 143 -0.99 6.36 32.84
N TRP A 144 -0.64 5.14 33.25
CA TRP A 144 -0.80 3.92 32.48
C TRP A 144 -2.25 3.65 32.04
N ALA A 145 -3.22 3.93 32.93
CA ALA A 145 -4.64 3.69 32.65
C ALA A 145 -5.16 4.60 31.52
N HIS A 146 -4.68 5.84 31.45
CA HIS A 146 -5.04 6.75 30.37
C HIS A 146 -4.55 6.25 29.01
N LEU A 147 -3.30 5.79 28.93
CA LEU A 147 -2.75 5.22 27.70
C LEU A 147 -3.44 3.91 27.30
N GLN A 148 -3.70 3.02 28.26
CA GLN A 148 -4.43 1.78 28.00
C GLN A 148 -5.80 2.09 27.40
N HIS A 149 -6.56 3.01 28.00
CA HIS A 149 -7.87 3.40 27.49
C HIS A 149 -7.80 3.99 26.08
N TYR A 150 -6.76 4.77 25.78
CA TYR A 150 -6.53 5.28 24.44
C TYR A 150 -6.34 4.15 23.42
N PHE A 151 -5.46 3.19 23.69
CA PHE A 151 -5.21 2.07 22.78
C PHE A 151 -6.44 1.16 22.61
N GLU A 152 -7.14 0.82 23.71
CA GLU A 152 -8.39 0.06 23.68
C GLU A 152 -9.45 0.71 22.79
N ARG A 153 -9.55 2.04 22.80
CA ARG A 153 -10.52 2.78 21.99
C ARG A 153 -10.15 2.79 20.50
N ARG A 154 -8.86 2.75 20.15
CA ARG A 154 -8.39 2.82 18.77
C ARG A 154 -8.31 1.45 18.09
N LEU A 155 -8.06 0.37 18.83
CA LEU A 155 -7.97 -1.00 18.31
C LEU A 155 -9.16 -1.43 17.43
N PRO A 156 -10.44 -1.24 17.84
CA PRO A 156 -11.59 -1.61 17.01
C PRO A 156 -11.64 -0.87 15.67
N SER A 157 -11.17 0.39 15.63
CA SER A 157 -11.16 1.18 14.40
C SER A 157 -10.17 0.64 13.36
N ILE A 158 -9.00 0.18 13.82
CA ILE A 158 -7.98 -0.44 12.96
C ILE A 158 -8.43 -1.84 12.53
N ALA A 159 -9.00 -2.63 13.45
CA ALA A 159 -9.54 -3.95 13.16
C ALA A 159 -10.70 -3.91 12.15
N ALA A 160 -11.61 -2.95 12.28
CA ALA A 160 -12.71 -2.74 11.33
C ALA A 160 -12.19 -2.43 9.92
N TRP A 161 -11.09 -1.68 9.81
CA TRP A 161 -10.45 -1.40 8.54
C TRP A 161 -9.82 -2.64 7.90
N LEU A 162 -9.11 -3.43 8.71
CA LEU A 162 -8.49 -4.70 8.31
C LEU A 162 -9.55 -5.67 7.75
N SER A 163 -10.66 -5.84 8.48
CA SER A 163 -11.80 -6.64 8.01
C SER A 163 -12.44 -6.07 6.73
N ALA A 164 -12.59 -4.75 6.62
CA ALA A 164 -13.19 -4.11 5.43
C ALA A 164 -12.32 -4.22 4.17
N THR A 165 -11.02 -4.49 4.31
CA THR A 165 -10.09 -4.70 3.20
C THR A 165 -9.80 -6.18 2.91
N GLY A 166 -10.43 -7.10 3.64
CA GLY A 166 -10.24 -8.55 3.47
C GLY A 166 -8.95 -9.08 4.10
N ASN A 167 -8.31 -8.31 4.98
CA ASN A 167 -7.09 -8.68 5.69
C ASN A 167 -7.40 -8.71 7.20
N PRO A 168 -8.09 -9.73 7.72
CA PRO A 168 -8.43 -9.77 9.15
C PRO A 168 -7.15 -9.67 10.01
N PRO A 169 -7.21 -9.02 11.18
CA PRO A 169 -6.04 -8.86 12.04
C PRO A 169 -5.48 -10.23 12.44
N GLU A 170 -4.22 -10.48 12.07
CA GLU A 170 -3.51 -11.69 12.49
C GLU A 170 -3.10 -11.59 13.96
N SER A 171 -3.01 -12.75 14.64
CA SER A 171 -2.44 -12.85 15.98
C SER A 171 -0.92 -12.74 15.98
N SER A 172 -0.29 -12.98 14.84
CA SER A 172 1.14 -12.91 14.59
C SER A 172 1.61 -11.46 14.43
N GLY A 173 2.76 -11.12 15.00
CA GLY A 173 3.43 -9.84 14.76
C GLY A 173 3.93 -9.69 13.32
N PRO A 174 4.51 -8.53 12.97
CA PRO A 174 4.94 -8.24 11.60
C PRO A 174 5.78 -9.38 11.00
N THR A 175 5.59 -9.68 9.72
CA THR A 175 6.31 -10.78 9.06
C THR A 175 7.84 -10.53 9.04
N ASP A 176 8.26 -9.26 9.12
CA ASP A 176 9.67 -8.82 9.20
C ASP A 176 10.24 -8.78 10.63
N TYR A 177 9.44 -9.05 11.66
CA TYR A 177 9.91 -8.98 13.06
C TYR A 177 10.95 -10.04 13.40
N ALA A 178 10.99 -11.14 12.65
CA ALA A 178 12.05 -12.14 12.77
C ALA A 178 13.43 -11.54 12.45
N GLY A 179 13.50 -10.63 11.46
CA GLY A 179 14.73 -9.91 11.09
C GLY A 179 15.13 -8.82 12.09
N LEU A 180 14.15 -8.11 12.66
CA LEU A 180 14.43 -7.09 13.69
C LEU A 180 14.91 -7.72 15.00
N ARG A 181 14.35 -8.86 15.42
CA ARG A 181 14.84 -9.62 16.59
C ARG A 181 16.31 -10.02 16.46
N THR A 182 16.77 -10.42 15.28
CA THR A 182 18.19 -10.78 15.07
C THR A 182 19.13 -9.58 15.20
N SER A 183 18.71 -8.39 14.76
CA SER A 183 19.52 -7.16 14.91
C SER A 183 19.57 -6.64 16.35
N PHE A 184 18.49 -6.81 17.12
CA PHE A 184 18.43 -6.34 18.52
C PHE A 184 18.97 -7.35 19.53
N GLY A 185 18.99 -8.65 19.21
CA GLY A 185 19.68 -9.67 20.01
C GLY A 185 21.20 -9.41 20.12
N GLN A 186 21.77 -8.68 19.17
CA GLN A 186 23.19 -8.32 19.17
C GLN A 186 23.50 -7.05 19.99
N LEU A 187 22.50 -6.22 20.30
CA LEU A 187 22.65 -5.02 21.14
C LEU A 187 22.44 -5.31 22.64
N GLY A 188 21.86 -6.46 23.00
CA GLY A 188 21.62 -6.87 24.39
C GLY A 188 22.63 -7.88 24.97
N GLY A 189 23.63 -8.30 24.21
CA GLY A 189 24.62 -9.32 24.61
C GLY A 189 26.02 -8.77 24.91
N GLY A 190 26.15 -7.46 25.15
CA GLY A 190 27.42 -6.78 25.33
C GLY A 190 27.52 -6.01 26.65
N LEU A 191 27.18 -6.65 27.76
CA LEU A 191 27.68 -6.35 29.11
C LEU A 191 27.76 -7.66 29.92
#